data_AF-A0A8X6NKJ1-F1
#
_entry.id   AF-A0A8X6NKJ1-F1
#
_cell.length_a   1.000
_cell.length_b   1.000
_cell.length_c   1.000
_cell.angle_alpha   90.00
_cell.angle_beta   90.00
_cell.angle_gamma   90.00
#
_symmetry.space_group_name_H-M   'P 1'
#
loop_
_entity.id
_entity.type
_entity.pdbx_description
1 polymer ?
#
loop_
_entity_poly.entity_id
_entity_poly.type
_entity_poly.pdbx_seq_one_letter_code
_entity_poly.pdbx_strand_id
1 'polypeptide(L)'
;STAVVIVILIFTGTVVDSYASRNSSKSEDMGRVPQSLLAFSLTKNLKQLMKSSRRNSPLGAVNGVRCLSLLWIVLAHTYGFGHRQGLARLGHAKTYMDDIFFQIITNSWVSVDTFFMIGGLLVATSNLKIMESTGGKLNYFSRLLHRIWRLIPPLAATVGVMFILPMIGSGPLWADMAGQKVLNCEKRWWQVFLPVNTWVDFSSMCLLHTWYVASDVHFYCLAPIALGVLYR
;
A
#
# COMPACT_ATOMS: atom_id res chain seq x y z
N SER A 1 12.62 14.28 -9.89
CA SER A 1 11.77 14.87 -10.96
C SER A 1 10.29 14.51 -10.83
N THR A 2 9.89 13.26 -10.55
CA THR A 2 8.47 12.85 -10.44
C THR A 2 7.72 13.42 -9.23
N ALA A 3 8.35 13.50 -8.05
CA ALA A 3 7.74 14.08 -6.86
C ALA A 3 7.37 15.56 -7.05
N VAL A 4 8.23 16.32 -7.73
CA VAL A 4 7.99 17.74 -8.05
C VAL A 4 6.78 17.89 -8.99
N VAL A 5 6.67 17.03 -10.00
CA VAL A 5 5.51 17.03 -10.92
C VAL A 5 4.21 16.72 -10.15
N ILE A 6 4.22 15.75 -9.24
CA ILE A 6 3.05 15.41 -8.42
C ILE A 6 2.67 16.59 -7.51
N VAL A 7 3.63 17.24 -6.86
CA VAL A 7 3.38 18.42 -6.02
C VAL A 7 2.80 19.58 -6.83
N ILE A 8 3.32 19.82 -8.04
CA ILE A 8 2.79 20.84 -8.96
C ILE A 8 1.36 20.48 -9.39
N LEU A 9 1.08 19.22 -9.74
CA LEU A 9 -0.27 18.77 -10.10
C LEU A 9 -1.26 18.91 -8.93
N ILE A 10 -0.83 18.59 -7.71
CA ILE A 10 -1.65 18.77 -6.50
C ILE A 10 -1.92 20.26 -6.26
N PHE A 11 -0.89 21.10 -6.33
CA PHE A 11 -1.03 22.54 -6.10
C PHE A 11 -1.94 23.17 -7.14
N THR A 12 -1.68 22.93 -8.42
CA THR A 12 -2.50 23.47 -9.53
C THR A 12 -3.93 22.95 -9.50
N GLY A 13 -4.13 21.65 -9.25
CA GLY A 13 -5.47 21.06 -9.09
C GLY A 13 -6.24 21.64 -7.90
N THR A 14 -5.57 21.92 -6.79
CA THR A 14 -6.19 22.52 -5.58
C THR A 14 -6.53 23.99 -5.79
N VAL A 15 -5.66 24.77 -6.44
CA VAL A 15 -5.92 26.18 -6.78
C VAL A 15 -7.10 26.29 -7.74
N VAL A 16 -7.14 25.47 -8.78
CA VAL A 16 -8.23 25.46 -9.76
C VAL A 16 -9.56 25.03 -9.13
N ASP A 17 -9.56 24.00 -8.28
CA ASP A 17 -10.75 23.57 -7.53
C ASP A 17 -11.23 24.65 -6.54
N SER A 18 -10.32 25.31 -5.84
CA SER A 18 -10.65 26.41 -4.93
C SER A 18 -11.25 27.60 -5.67
N TYR A 19 -10.66 28.00 -6.81
CA TYR A 19 -11.15 29.08 -7.66
C TYR A 19 -12.54 28.75 -8.25
N ALA A 20 -12.71 27.56 -8.81
CA ALA A 20 -13.99 27.10 -9.35
C ALA A 20 -15.08 27.00 -8.28
N SER A 21 -14.76 26.51 -7.08
CA SER A 21 -15.72 26.41 -5.97
C SER A 21 -16.17 27.77 -5.44
N ARG A 22 -15.31 28.79 -5.50
CA ARG A 22 -15.59 30.17 -5.07
C ARG A 22 -16.41 30.95 -6.10
N ASN A 23 -16.26 30.62 -7.38
CA ASN A 23 -17.04 31.20 -8.49
C ASN A 23 -18.36 30.45 -8.80
N SER A 24 -18.67 29.35 -8.08
CA SER A 24 -19.86 28.51 -8.29
C SER A 24 -21.22 29.19 -7.98
N SER A 25 -21.27 30.50 -7.76
CA SER A 25 -22.53 31.27 -7.86
C SER A 25 -22.91 31.62 -9.32
N LYS A 26 -22.02 31.39 -10.29
CA LYS A 26 -22.30 31.50 -11.74
C LYS A 26 -21.98 30.18 -12.44
N SER A 27 -23.02 29.44 -12.81
CA SER A 27 -23.02 28.02 -13.17
C SER A 27 -22.54 27.66 -14.58
N GLU A 28 -21.64 28.44 -15.21
CA GLU A 28 -21.25 28.21 -16.62
C GLU A 28 -19.80 27.72 -16.85
N ASP A 29 -18.87 27.87 -15.90
CA ASP A 29 -17.45 27.56 -16.14
C ASP A 29 -16.99 26.13 -15.74
N MET A 30 -17.87 25.32 -15.13
CA MET A 30 -17.54 23.94 -14.73
C MET A 30 -17.27 22.99 -15.91
N GLY A 31 -17.62 23.38 -17.13
CA GLY A 31 -17.36 22.60 -18.36
C GLY A 31 -15.94 22.76 -18.93
N ARG A 32 -15.14 23.74 -18.46
CA ARG A 32 -13.82 24.06 -19.04
C ARG A 32 -12.63 23.53 -18.24
N VAL A 33 -12.86 23.02 -17.03
CA VAL A 33 -11.77 22.49 -16.21
C VAL A 33 -11.51 21.02 -16.57
N PRO A 34 -10.30 20.65 -16.99
CA PRO A 34 -9.97 19.25 -17.29
C PRO A 34 -10.18 18.38 -16.05
N GLN A 35 -11.05 17.37 -16.16
CA GLN A 35 -11.39 16.42 -15.09
C GLN A 35 -10.15 15.72 -14.53
N SER A 36 -9.12 15.51 -15.35
CA SER A 36 -7.83 14.96 -14.95
C SER A 36 -7.10 15.83 -13.92
N LEU A 37 -7.22 17.17 -14.00
CA LEU A 37 -6.57 18.10 -13.07
C LEU A 37 -7.31 18.16 -11.73
N LEU A 38 -8.65 18.10 -11.76
CA LEU A 38 -9.47 18.00 -10.56
C LEU A 38 -9.26 16.70 -9.78
N ALA A 39 -8.78 15.64 -10.43
CA ALA A 39 -8.42 14.39 -9.76
C ALA A 39 -7.26 14.58 -8.77
N PHE A 40 -6.41 15.60 -8.95
CA PHE A 40 -5.30 15.92 -8.06
C PHE A 40 -5.63 16.99 -7.00
N SER A 41 -6.86 17.53 -6.98
CA SER A 41 -7.26 18.52 -5.97
C SER A 41 -7.22 17.95 -4.56
N LEU A 42 -6.41 18.56 -3.68
CA LEU A 42 -6.30 18.16 -2.29
C LEU A 42 -7.61 18.43 -1.54
N THR A 43 -8.26 19.58 -1.78
CA THR A 43 -9.50 19.97 -1.10
C THR A 43 -10.66 19.03 -1.41
N LYS A 44 -10.83 18.67 -2.67
CA LYS A 44 -11.89 17.75 -3.10
C LYS A 44 -11.66 16.34 -2.59
N ASN A 45 -10.44 15.83 -2.74
CA ASN A 45 -10.06 14.51 -2.25
C ASN A 45 -10.16 14.45 -0.72
N LEU A 46 -9.70 15.48 0.00
CA LEU A 46 -9.76 15.51 1.46
C LEU A 46 -11.21 15.63 1.99
N LYS A 47 -12.06 16.46 1.37
CA LYS A 47 -13.49 16.51 1.71
C LYS A 47 -14.16 15.16 1.45
N GLN A 48 -13.81 14.48 0.37
CA GLN A 48 -14.34 13.15 0.05
C GLN A 48 -13.82 12.08 1.02
N LEU A 49 -12.56 12.16 1.44
CA LEU A 49 -11.93 11.28 2.43
C LEU A 49 -12.53 11.48 3.84
N MET A 50 -12.79 12.73 4.23
CA MET A 50 -13.40 13.08 5.53
C MET A 50 -14.92 12.92 5.54
N LYS A 51 -15.55 12.67 4.38
CA LYS A 51 -16.99 12.42 4.32
C LYS A 51 -17.27 11.07 4.97
N SER A 52 -17.72 11.10 6.22
CA SER A 52 -18.17 9.92 6.95
C SER A 52 -19.32 9.27 6.17
N SER A 53 -19.01 8.19 5.47
CA SER A 53 -19.99 7.34 4.83
C SER A 53 -20.79 6.63 5.93
N ARG A 54 -21.92 7.22 6.36
CA ARG A 54 -22.99 6.49 7.08
C ARG A 54 -23.69 5.50 6.14
N ARG A 55 -22.92 4.74 5.37
CA ARG A 55 -23.45 3.60 4.63
C ARG A 55 -23.55 2.50 5.68
N ASN A 56 -24.77 2.02 5.94
CA ASN A 56 -25.02 0.77 6.65
C ASN A 56 -24.44 -0.38 5.81
N SER A 57 -23.11 -0.45 5.70
CA SER A 57 -22.43 -1.53 5.02
C SER A 57 -22.26 -2.65 6.04
N PRO A 58 -22.63 -3.89 5.70
CA PRO A 58 -22.44 -5.04 6.60
C PRO A 58 -20.95 -5.27 6.98
N LEU A 59 -20.02 -4.56 6.32
CA LEU A 59 -18.58 -4.60 6.56
C LEU A 59 -18.05 -3.38 7.34
N GLY A 60 -18.92 -2.63 8.04
CA GLY A 60 -18.51 -1.45 8.82
C GLY A 60 -17.46 -1.77 9.91
N ALA A 61 -17.69 -2.85 10.66
CA ALA A 61 -16.74 -3.33 11.68
C ALA A 61 -15.37 -3.71 11.08
N VAL A 62 -15.36 -4.26 9.85
CA VAL A 62 -14.12 -4.62 9.14
C VAL A 62 -13.26 -3.38 8.85
N ASN A 63 -13.88 -2.23 8.59
CA ASN A 63 -13.13 -0.99 8.41
C ASN A 63 -12.51 -0.47 9.72
N GLY A 64 -13.18 -0.70 10.85
CA GLY A 64 -12.62 -0.42 12.18
C GLY A 64 -11.38 -1.28 12.47
N VAL A 65 -11.48 -2.59 12.20
CA VAL A 65 -10.35 -3.53 12.33
C VAL A 65 -9.18 -3.10 11.44
N ARG A 66 -9.43 -2.73 10.18
CA ARG A 66 -8.38 -2.18 9.30
C ARG A 66 -7.67 -0.96 9.89
N CYS A 67 -8.43 -0.04 10.47
CA CYS A 67 -7.86 1.16 11.07
C CYS A 67 -6.92 0.80 12.23
N LEU A 68 -7.35 -0.09 13.12
CA LEU A 68 -6.53 -0.57 14.23
C LEU A 68 -5.27 -1.29 13.74
N SER A 69 -5.39 -2.17 12.74
CA SER A 69 -4.24 -2.87 12.16
C SER A 69 -3.27 -1.91 11.43
N LEU A 70 -3.76 -0.84 10.78
CA LEU A 70 -2.90 0.18 10.19
C LEU A 70 -2.11 0.93 11.25
N LEU A 71 -2.77 1.35 12.35
CA LEU A 71 -2.12 2.01 13.47
C LEU A 71 -1.04 1.12 14.10
N TRP A 72 -1.32 -0.17 14.22
CA TRP A 72 -0.37 -1.15 14.72
C TRP A 72 0.85 -1.29 13.79
N ILE A 73 0.64 -1.41 12.47
CA ILE A 73 1.75 -1.46 11.49
C ILE A 73 2.60 -0.19 11.53
N VAL A 74 1.97 1.00 11.64
CA VAL A 74 2.70 2.27 11.76
C VAL A 74 3.58 2.25 13.01
N LEU A 75 3.02 1.88 14.16
CA LEU A 75 3.76 1.74 15.42
C LEU A 75 4.95 0.79 15.25
N ALA A 76 4.71 -0.39 14.68
CA ALA A 76 5.74 -1.39 14.44
C ALA A 76 6.87 -0.89 13.54
N HIS A 77 6.55 -0.18 12.45
CA HIS A 77 7.57 0.35 11.56
C HIS A 77 8.38 1.48 12.20
N THR A 78 7.74 2.34 13.00
CA THR A 78 8.42 3.41 13.73
C THR A 78 9.45 2.86 14.72
N TYR A 79 9.09 1.83 15.49
CA TYR A 79 9.98 1.26 16.51
C TYR A 79 10.93 0.17 15.97
N GLY A 80 10.50 -0.62 14.98
CA GLY A 80 11.25 -1.76 14.45
C GLY A 80 12.27 -1.44 13.35
N PHE A 81 12.05 -0.35 12.59
CA PHE A 81 12.97 0.11 11.52
C PHE A 81 13.64 1.45 11.83
N GLY A 82 13.39 2.02 13.01
CA GLY A 82 14.19 3.11 13.56
C GLY A 82 15.67 2.74 13.62
N HIS A 83 16.56 3.73 13.48
CA HIS A 83 18.01 3.51 13.36
C HIS A 83 18.53 2.61 14.49
N ARG A 84 18.87 1.36 14.17
CA ARG A 84 19.34 0.36 15.14
C ARG A 84 20.55 0.85 15.95
N GLN A 85 21.36 1.75 15.39
CA GLN A 85 22.50 2.33 16.11
C GLN A 85 22.10 3.31 17.22
N GLY A 86 20.91 3.92 17.14
CA GLY A 86 20.37 4.77 18.22
C GLY A 86 19.87 3.94 19.40
N LEU A 87 19.21 2.81 19.12
CA LEU A 87 18.68 1.89 20.14
C LEU A 87 19.78 1.01 20.76
N ALA A 88 20.79 0.59 19.99
CA ALA A 88 21.91 -0.23 20.50
C ALA A 88 22.78 0.50 21.53
N ARG A 89 22.73 1.83 21.59
CA ARG A 89 23.40 2.64 22.63
C ARG A 89 22.61 2.71 23.95
N LEU A 90 21.35 2.29 23.96
CA LEU A 90 20.55 2.18 25.17
C LEU A 90 20.83 0.80 25.78
N GLY A 91 21.72 0.73 26.78
CA GLY A 91 22.11 -0.52 27.46
C GLY A 91 20.94 -1.35 28.05
N HIS A 92 19.72 -0.81 28.05
CA HIS A 92 18.48 -1.47 28.50
C HIS A 92 17.59 -1.96 27.36
N ALA A 93 18.00 -1.86 26.08
CA ALA A 93 17.15 -2.23 24.95
C ALA A 93 16.63 -3.67 25.05
N LYS A 94 17.45 -4.61 25.54
CA LYS A 94 17.04 -6.01 25.74
C LYS A 94 15.96 -6.15 26.81
N THR A 95 16.05 -5.41 27.92
CA THR A 95 15.07 -5.42 29.01
C THR A 95 13.72 -4.85 28.56
N TYR A 96 13.71 -3.85 27.70
CA TYR A 96 12.47 -3.32 27.11
C TYR A 96 11.83 -4.29 26.12
N MET A 97 12.62 -5.13 25.44
CA MET A 97 12.07 -6.13 24.52
C MET A 97 11.30 -7.24 25.22
N ASP A 98 11.60 -7.52 26.49
CA ASP A 98 10.92 -8.56 27.28
C ASP A 98 9.60 -8.09 27.92
N ASP A 99 9.29 -6.78 27.86
CA ASP A 99 8.03 -6.24 28.38
C ASP A 99 6.83 -6.64 27.50
N ILE A 100 5.73 -7.05 28.15
CA ILE A 100 4.51 -7.53 27.49
C ILE A 100 3.90 -6.48 26.55
N PHE A 101 4.00 -5.20 26.89
CA PHE A 101 3.52 -4.13 26.03
C PHE A 101 4.42 -3.92 24.81
N PHE A 102 5.72 -4.16 24.94
CA PHE A 102 6.64 -4.11 23.82
C PHE A 102 6.52 -5.34 22.92
N GLN A 103 6.02 -6.48 23.45
CA GLN A 103 5.71 -7.66 22.66
C GLN A 103 4.66 -7.41 21.56
N ILE A 104 3.76 -6.44 21.77
CA ILE A 104 2.81 -5.97 20.73
C ILE A 104 3.58 -5.42 19.53
N ILE A 105 4.68 -4.72 19.76
CA ILE A 105 5.51 -4.12 18.71
C ILE A 105 6.40 -5.18 18.06
N THR A 106 7.02 -6.07 18.83
CA THR A 106 7.94 -7.09 18.29
C THR A 106 7.20 -8.19 17.51
N ASN A 107 5.97 -8.54 17.91
CA ASN A 107 5.11 -9.52 17.21
C ASN A 107 4.15 -8.86 16.21
N SER A 108 4.51 -7.70 15.66
CA SER A 108 3.67 -6.96 14.71
C SER A 108 3.31 -7.72 13.43
N TRP A 109 3.99 -8.83 13.13
CA TRP A 109 3.68 -9.72 12.01
C TRP A 109 2.21 -10.18 12.02
N VAL A 110 1.64 -10.42 13.20
CA VAL A 110 0.23 -10.82 13.38
C VAL A 110 -0.73 -9.74 12.86
N SER A 111 -0.33 -8.47 12.90
CA SER A 111 -1.15 -7.39 12.33
C SER A 111 -1.32 -7.53 10.82
N VAL A 112 -0.37 -8.14 10.13
CA VAL A 112 -0.43 -8.34 8.67
C VAL A 112 -1.42 -9.45 8.32
N ASP A 113 -1.54 -10.48 9.14
CA ASP A 113 -2.52 -11.56 8.97
C ASP A 113 -3.95 -11.05 8.95
N THR A 114 -4.22 -9.99 9.71
CA THR A 114 -5.53 -9.32 9.69
C THR A 114 -5.86 -8.75 8.30
N PHE A 115 -4.88 -8.18 7.60
CA PHE A 115 -5.08 -7.69 6.24
C PHE A 115 -5.27 -8.82 5.24
N PHE A 116 -4.51 -9.91 5.36
CA PHE A 116 -4.71 -11.09 4.52
C PHE A 116 -6.10 -11.69 4.72
N MET A 117 -6.55 -11.79 5.97
CA MET A 117 -7.88 -12.31 6.28
C MET A 117 -8.99 -11.45 5.67
N ILE A 118 -8.90 -10.14 5.85
CA ILE A 118 -9.87 -9.20 5.29
C ILE A 118 -9.82 -9.21 3.75
N GLY A 119 -8.63 -9.31 3.16
CA GLY A 119 -8.43 -9.47 1.72
C GLY A 119 -9.12 -10.73 1.19
N GLY A 120 -8.89 -11.87 1.84
CA GLY A 120 -9.51 -13.15 1.53
C GLY A 120 -11.04 -13.11 1.65
N LEU A 121 -11.58 -12.52 2.72
CA LEU A 121 -13.02 -12.36 2.93
C LEU A 121 -13.66 -11.55 1.78
N LEU A 122 -13.03 -10.46 1.36
CA LEU A 122 -13.53 -9.66 0.24
C LEU A 122 -13.46 -10.41 -1.09
N VAL A 123 -12.36 -11.13 -1.35
CA VAL A 123 -12.22 -11.94 -2.57
C VAL A 123 -13.28 -13.04 -2.58
N ALA A 124 -13.50 -13.74 -1.46
CA ALA A 124 -14.51 -14.77 -1.34
C ALA A 124 -15.92 -14.23 -1.57
N THR A 125 -16.35 -13.26 -0.77
CA THR A 125 -17.72 -12.70 -0.84
C THR A 125 -18.03 -12.05 -2.20
N SER A 126 -17.07 -11.36 -2.81
CA SER A 126 -17.29 -10.73 -4.11
C SER A 126 -17.37 -11.74 -5.25
N ASN A 127 -16.52 -12.78 -5.26
CA ASN A 127 -16.53 -13.78 -6.32
C ASN A 127 -17.67 -14.80 -6.15
N LEU A 128 -18.00 -15.23 -4.92
CA LEU A 128 -19.13 -16.13 -4.67
C LEU A 128 -20.45 -15.52 -5.15
N LYS A 129 -20.69 -14.24 -4.85
CA LYS A 129 -21.87 -13.52 -5.34
C LYS A 129 -21.95 -13.48 -6.88
N ILE A 130 -20.80 -13.36 -7.55
CA ILE A 130 -20.75 -13.41 -9.02
C ILE A 130 -21.05 -14.82 -9.50
N MET A 131 -20.43 -15.84 -8.90
CA MET A 131 -20.64 -17.25 -9.24
C MET A 131 -22.11 -17.66 -9.07
N GLU A 132 -22.77 -17.25 -8.00
CA GLU A 132 -24.21 -17.47 -7.80
C GLU A 132 -25.05 -16.88 -8.94
N SER A 133 -24.72 -15.66 -9.38
CA SER A 133 -25.45 -15.00 -10.48
C SER A 133 -25.16 -15.56 -11.88
N THR A 134 -24.03 -16.24 -12.07
CA THR A 134 -23.57 -16.74 -13.38
C THR A 134 -23.61 -18.27 -13.48
N GLY A 135 -24.18 -18.96 -12.49
CA GLY A 135 -24.23 -20.43 -12.45
C GLY A 135 -22.85 -21.07 -12.36
N GLY A 136 -21.96 -20.51 -11.54
CA GLY A 136 -20.61 -21.00 -11.29
C GLY A 136 -19.55 -20.54 -12.29
N LYS A 137 -19.94 -19.78 -13.34
CA LYS A 137 -19.00 -19.33 -14.37
C LYS A 137 -18.24 -18.09 -13.91
N LEU A 138 -16.96 -18.26 -13.60
CA LEU A 138 -16.05 -17.18 -13.20
C LEU A 138 -14.84 -17.13 -14.13
N ASN A 139 -14.73 -16.11 -14.98
CA ASN A 139 -13.47 -15.84 -15.68
C ASN A 139 -12.43 -15.32 -14.67
N TYR A 140 -11.73 -16.24 -14.01
CA TYR A 140 -10.78 -15.91 -12.95
C TYR A 140 -9.48 -15.35 -13.52
N PHE A 141 -9.01 -15.92 -14.64
CA PHE A 141 -7.76 -15.52 -15.29
C PHE A 141 -7.75 -14.04 -15.69
N SER A 142 -8.82 -13.56 -16.32
CA SER A 142 -8.96 -12.14 -16.67
C SER A 142 -8.88 -11.21 -15.45
N ARG A 143 -9.49 -11.60 -14.32
CA ARG A 143 -9.43 -10.85 -13.06
C ARG A 143 -8.04 -10.84 -12.44
N LEU A 144 -7.37 -11.99 -12.43
CA LEU A 144 -5.97 -12.10 -11.98
C LEU A 144 -5.07 -11.18 -12.81
N LEU A 145 -5.21 -11.23 -14.13
CA LEU A 145 -4.42 -10.39 -15.03
C LEU A 145 -4.67 -8.91 -14.75
N HIS A 146 -5.92 -8.48 -14.68
CA HIS A 146 -6.28 -7.09 -14.37
C HIS A 146 -5.70 -6.63 -13.02
N ARG A 147 -5.69 -7.51 -12.01
CA ARG A 147 -5.09 -7.24 -10.70
C ARG A 147 -3.59 -7.04 -10.80
N ILE A 148 -2.87 -7.91 -11.51
CA ILE A 148 -1.42 -7.79 -11.73
C ILE A 148 -1.09 -6.50 -12.49
N TRP A 149 -1.80 -6.21 -13.58
CA TRP A 149 -1.62 -4.97 -14.35
C TRP A 149 -1.81 -3.71 -13.53
N ARG A 150 -2.74 -3.72 -12.57
CA ARG A 150 -2.94 -2.60 -11.65
C ARG A 150 -1.81 -2.42 -10.64
N LEU A 151 -1.13 -3.51 -10.25
CA LEU A 151 -0.03 -3.49 -9.26
C LEU A 151 1.31 -3.07 -9.88
N ILE A 152 1.53 -3.30 -11.18
CA ILE A 152 2.79 -2.99 -11.85
C ILE A 152 3.15 -1.50 -11.78
N PRO A 153 2.28 -0.53 -12.10
CA PRO A 153 2.63 0.90 -12.08
C PRO A 153 3.15 1.41 -10.73
N PRO A 154 2.48 1.16 -9.59
CA PRO A 154 3.00 1.60 -8.29
C PRO A 154 4.31 0.89 -7.93
N LEU A 155 4.45 -0.42 -8.21
CA LEU A 155 5.70 -1.14 -7.95
C LEU A 155 6.86 -0.57 -8.78
N ALA A 156 6.64 -0.32 -10.08
CA ALA A 156 7.62 0.31 -10.96
C ALA A 156 8.02 1.70 -10.48
N ALA A 157 7.07 2.50 -10.01
CA ALA A 157 7.36 3.80 -9.43
C ALA A 157 8.26 3.68 -8.18
N THR A 158 7.95 2.76 -7.25
CA THR A 158 8.77 2.56 -6.04
C THR A 158 10.17 2.04 -6.34
N VAL A 159 10.31 1.10 -7.26
CA VAL A 159 11.61 0.61 -7.73
C VAL A 159 12.39 1.73 -8.44
N GLY A 160 11.72 2.52 -9.28
CA GLY A 160 12.33 3.66 -9.98
C GLY A 160 12.90 4.72 -9.03
N VAL A 161 12.24 4.96 -7.90
CA VAL A 161 12.76 5.87 -6.85
C VAL A 161 14.10 5.37 -6.31
N MET A 162 14.31 4.06 -6.17
CA MET A 162 15.57 3.51 -5.67
C MET A 162 16.74 3.77 -6.63
N PHE A 163 16.50 3.81 -7.93
CA PHE A 163 17.53 4.18 -8.92
C PHE A 163 17.82 5.68 -8.94
N ILE A 164 16.87 6.52 -8.53
CA ILE A 164 17.05 7.98 -8.46
C ILE A 164 17.73 8.40 -7.15
N LEU A 165 17.54 7.62 -6.08
CA LEU A 165 18.00 7.90 -4.72
C LEU A 165 19.50 8.29 -4.64
N PRO A 166 20.44 7.61 -5.33
CA PRO A 166 21.85 7.98 -5.29
C PRO A 166 22.16 9.36 -5.87
N MET A 167 21.34 9.86 -6.80
CA MET A 167 21.59 11.14 -7.49
C MET A 167 21.12 12.35 -6.68
N ILE A 168 20.26 12.16 -5.68
CA ILE A 168 19.61 13.25 -4.92
C ILE A 168 20.20 13.46 -3.53
N GLY A 169 21.09 12.59 -3.07
CA GLY A 169 21.67 12.66 -1.74
C GLY A 169 23.16 12.34 -1.74
N SER A 170 23.90 13.04 -0.90
CA SER A 170 25.31 12.81 -0.62
C SER A 170 25.55 12.93 0.88
N GLY A 171 26.48 12.14 1.42
CA GLY A 171 26.85 12.21 2.83
C GLY A 171 27.42 10.90 3.38
N PRO A 172 28.15 10.96 4.51
CA PRO A 172 28.82 9.79 5.08
C PRO A 172 27.83 8.70 5.54
N LEU A 173 26.67 9.09 6.06
CA LEU A 173 25.60 8.15 6.46
C LEU A 173 24.72 7.69 5.27
N TRP A 174 24.83 8.34 4.11
CA TRP A 174 24.01 8.02 2.94
C TRP A 174 24.42 6.68 2.32
N ALA A 175 25.72 6.38 2.29
CA ALA A 175 26.24 5.10 1.81
C ALA A 175 25.70 3.93 2.64
N ASP A 176 25.64 4.07 3.96
CA ASP A 176 25.11 3.04 4.86
C ASP A 176 23.58 2.88 4.75
N MET A 177 22.84 3.98 4.63
CA MET A 177 21.37 3.93 4.59
C MET A 177 20.81 3.50 3.23
N ALA A 178 21.40 3.99 2.14
CA ALA A 178 20.88 3.81 0.79
C ALA A 178 21.73 2.85 -0.05
N GLY A 179 23.05 2.82 0.13
CA GLY A 179 23.98 2.10 -0.76
C GLY A 179 23.65 0.61 -0.89
N GLN A 180 23.55 -0.11 0.23
CA GLN A 180 23.23 -1.54 0.20
C GLN A 180 21.85 -1.83 -0.43
N LYS A 181 20.86 -0.97 -0.18
CA LYS A 181 19.50 -1.14 -0.72
C LYS A 181 19.46 -0.92 -2.23
N VAL A 182 20.21 0.08 -2.72
CA VAL A 182 20.34 0.36 -4.16
C VAL A 182 21.02 -0.81 -4.86
N LEU A 183 22.13 -1.33 -4.33
CA LEU A 183 22.83 -2.49 -4.89
C LEU A 183 21.95 -3.75 -4.93
N ASN A 184 21.17 -3.99 -3.87
CA ASN A 184 20.20 -5.09 -3.86
C ASN A 184 19.13 -4.88 -4.94
N CYS A 185 18.64 -3.65 -5.12
CA CYS A 185 17.67 -3.32 -6.15
C CYS A 185 18.21 -3.45 -7.56
N GLU A 186 19.44 -3.03 -7.84
CA GLU A 186 20.07 -3.20 -9.15
C GLU A 186 20.13 -4.68 -9.57
N LYS A 187 20.43 -5.57 -8.63
CA LYS A 187 20.53 -7.01 -8.91
C LYS A 187 19.17 -7.72 -8.99
N ARG A 188 18.16 -7.23 -8.25
CA ARG A 188 16.93 -8.00 -7.94
C ARG A 188 15.62 -7.24 -8.16
N TRP A 189 15.63 -6.10 -8.83
CA TRP A 189 14.42 -5.33 -9.13
C TRP A 189 13.33 -6.18 -9.83
N TRP A 190 13.73 -7.09 -10.71
CA TRP A 190 12.82 -7.95 -11.47
C TRP A 190 12.02 -8.90 -10.56
N GLN A 191 12.56 -9.25 -9.40
CA GLN A 191 11.91 -10.16 -8.43
C GLN A 191 10.66 -9.53 -7.80
N VAL A 192 10.59 -8.20 -7.78
CA VAL A 192 9.42 -7.44 -7.30
C VAL A 192 8.23 -7.60 -8.25
N PHE A 193 8.47 -7.78 -9.54
CA PHE A 193 7.41 -7.91 -10.56
C PHE A 193 6.95 -9.35 -10.78
N LEU A 194 7.81 -10.34 -10.52
CA LEU A 194 7.49 -11.77 -10.62
C LEU A 194 7.01 -12.40 -9.30
N PRO A 195 6.51 -11.59 -8.36
CA PRO A 195 6.42 -11.86 -6.91
C PRO A 195 7.35 -12.91 -6.27
N VAL A 196 8.57 -13.13 -6.80
CA VAL A 196 9.48 -14.18 -6.30
C VAL A 196 10.35 -13.71 -5.13
N ASN A 197 10.25 -12.43 -4.78
CA ASN A 197 11.02 -11.81 -3.71
C ASN A 197 10.73 -12.42 -2.32
N THR A 198 9.64 -13.18 -2.13
CA THR A 198 9.37 -13.86 -0.85
C THR A 198 10.30 -15.04 -0.56
N TRP A 199 10.95 -15.62 -1.57
CA TRP A 199 11.91 -16.74 -1.39
C TRP A 199 13.35 -16.28 -1.17
N VAL A 200 13.53 -15.00 -0.93
CA VAL A 200 14.83 -14.35 -0.80
C VAL A 200 14.98 -13.84 0.62
N ASP A 201 16.18 -13.92 1.18
CA ASP A 201 16.42 -13.40 2.53
C ASP A 201 16.11 -11.91 2.62
N PHE A 202 15.46 -11.49 3.72
CA PHE A 202 15.04 -10.12 3.97
C PHE A 202 16.15 -9.06 3.81
N SER A 203 17.39 -9.42 4.14
CA SER A 203 18.57 -8.54 4.00
C SER A 203 18.99 -8.26 2.55
N SER A 204 18.54 -9.11 1.64
CA SER A 204 18.96 -9.16 0.24
C SER A 204 17.81 -8.86 -0.73
N MET A 205 16.63 -8.53 -0.20
CA MET A 205 15.51 -8.01 -0.97
C MET A 205 15.80 -6.57 -1.45
N CYS A 206 15.28 -6.22 -2.64
CA CYS A 206 15.32 -4.85 -3.15
C CYS A 206 14.48 -3.91 -2.26
N LEU A 207 13.20 -4.23 -2.11
CA LEU A 207 12.26 -3.50 -1.27
C LEU A 207 11.69 -4.48 -0.26
N LEU A 208 11.93 -4.25 1.03
CA LEU A 208 11.46 -5.18 2.05
C LEU A 208 9.93 -5.27 2.03
N HIS A 209 9.23 -4.13 2.07
CA HIS A 209 7.77 -4.08 2.15
C HIS A 209 7.02 -4.75 0.98
N THR A 210 7.69 -5.06 -0.15
CA THR A 210 7.04 -5.74 -1.27
C THR A 210 6.84 -7.24 -1.01
N TRP A 211 7.39 -7.81 0.09
CA TRP A 211 7.07 -9.17 0.51
C TRP A 211 5.56 -9.37 0.69
N TYR A 212 4.88 -8.37 1.27
CA TYR A 212 3.44 -8.40 1.51
C TYR A 212 2.65 -8.46 0.19
N VAL A 213 3.06 -7.65 -0.79
CA VAL A 213 2.41 -7.62 -2.11
C VAL A 213 2.55 -8.96 -2.82
N ALA A 214 3.73 -9.58 -2.72
CA ALA A 214 3.96 -10.89 -3.29
C ALA A 214 3.13 -11.99 -2.62
N SER A 215 3.07 -12.02 -1.29
CA SER A 215 2.20 -12.93 -0.54
C SER A 215 0.73 -12.76 -0.91
N ASP A 216 0.24 -11.52 -1.07
CA ASP A 216 -1.14 -11.24 -1.49
C ASP A 216 -1.42 -11.74 -2.92
N VAL A 217 -0.46 -11.66 -3.84
CA VAL A 217 -0.59 -12.28 -5.18
C VAL A 217 -0.62 -13.81 -5.08
N HIS A 218 0.22 -14.43 -4.24
CA HIS A 218 0.21 -15.88 -4.04
C HIS A 218 -1.13 -16.38 -3.49
N PHE A 219 -1.67 -15.72 -2.46
CA PHE A 219 -2.99 -16.06 -1.93
C PHE A 219 -4.09 -15.86 -2.96
N TYR A 220 -4.00 -14.80 -3.77
CA TYR A 220 -4.94 -14.60 -4.86
C TYR A 220 -4.82 -15.72 -5.92
N CYS A 221 -3.64 -16.22 -6.24
CA CYS A 221 -3.49 -17.38 -7.13
C CYS A 221 -4.14 -18.65 -6.57
N LEU A 222 -4.13 -18.83 -5.24
CA LEU A 222 -4.75 -19.98 -4.56
C LEU A 222 -6.26 -19.83 -4.34
N ALA A 223 -6.81 -18.62 -4.42
CA ALA A 223 -8.21 -18.36 -4.13
C ALA A 223 -9.24 -19.16 -4.96
N PRO A 224 -9.01 -19.54 -6.25
CA PRO A 224 -9.95 -20.39 -6.99
C PRO A 224 -10.20 -21.74 -6.33
N ILE A 225 -9.19 -22.32 -5.67
CA ILE A 225 -9.32 -23.60 -4.97
C ILE A 225 -10.27 -23.43 -3.78
N ALA A 226 -10.06 -22.39 -2.98
CA ALA A 226 -10.93 -22.06 -1.87
C ALA A 226 -12.37 -21.73 -2.33
N LEU A 227 -12.52 -20.97 -3.42
CA LEU A 227 -13.82 -20.66 -4.02
C LEU A 227 -14.54 -21.92 -4.52
N GLY A 228 -13.83 -22.86 -5.13
CA GLY A 228 -14.42 -24.14 -5.58
C GLY A 228 -14.89 -25.02 -4.43
N VAL A 229 -14.21 -24.97 -3.28
CA VAL A 229 -14.66 -25.66 -2.04
C VAL A 229 -15.88 -24.96 -1.44
N LEU A 230 -15.92 -23.62 -1.44
CA LEU A 230 -16.98 -22.81 -0.83
C LEU A 230 -18.26 -22.71 -1.68
N TYR A 231 -18.17 -22.86 -3.01
CA TYR A 231 -19.31 -22.78 -3.94
C TYR A 231 -20.09 -24.11 -4.05
N ARG A 232 -19.76 -25.11 -3.24
CA ARG A 232 -20.57 -26.33 -3.11
C ARG A 232 -21.91 -26.03 -2.44
#